data_AF-A0A6B0WGY1-F1
#
_entry.id   AF-A0A6B0WGY1-F1
#
_cell.length_a   1.000
_cell.length_b   1.000
_cell.length_c   1.000
_cell.angle_alpha   90.00
_cell.angle_beta   90.00
_cell.angle_gamma   90.00
#
_symmetry.space_group_name_H-M   'P 1'
#
loop_
_entity.id
_entity.type
_entity.pdbx_description
1 polymer ?
#
loop_
_entity_poly.entity_id
_entity_poly.type
_entity_poly.pdbx_seq_one_letter_code
_entity_poly.pdbx_strand_id
1 'polypeptide(L)' 'MGLWRSPAVGLIGIGFYLATSIVGLTVIGNLLDRRFDTDPVLTLAFLVLGLLVGFTGAYRQLSWVLRQADKR' A
#
# COMPACT_ATOMS: atom_id res chain seq x y z
N MET A 1 18.12 -12.15 19.74
CA MET A 1 16.66 -12.18 19.49
C MET A 1 16.11 -10.75 19.69
N GLY A 2 15.89 -9.93 18.65
CA GLY A 2 15.41 -8.55 18.95
C GLY A 2 15.06 -7.58 17.82
N LEU A 3 15.43 -7.83 16.56
CA LEU A 3 15.11 -6.89 15.45
C LEU A 3 13.60 -6.80 15.16
N TRP A 4 12.85 -7.88 15.44
CA TRP A 4 11.42 -8.00 15.16
C TRP A 4 10.51 -7.12 16.03
N ARG A 5 11.03 -6.53 17.12
CA ARG A 5 10.28 -5.61 17.99
C ARG A 5 10.58 -4.13 17.75
N SER A 6 11.48 -3.81 16.82
CA SER A 6 11.84 -2.43 16.56
C SER A 6 10.74 -1.71 15.77
N PRO A 7 10.25 -0.53 16.24
CA PRO A 7 9.25 0.27 15.52
C PRO A 7 9.62 0.56 14.06
N ALA A 8 10.92 0.64 13.76
CA ALA A 8 11.45 0.81 12.41
C ALA A 8 11.04 -0.33 11.44
N VAL A 9 11.01 -1.58 11.90
CA VAL A 9 10.60 -2.73 11.06
C VAL A 9 9.10 -2.68 10.77
N GLY A 10 8.29 -2.23 11.73
CA GLY A 10 6.87 -1.97 11.52
C GLY A 10 6.64 -0.90 10.46
N LEU A 11 7.43 0.19 10.48
CA LEU A 11 7.34 1.27 9.50
C LEU A 11 7.74 0.82 8.08
N ILE A 12 8.77 -0.01 7.95
CA ILE A 12 9.18 -0.60 6.67
C ILE A 12 8.06 -1.49 6.11
N GLY A 13 7.40 -2.29 6.96
CA GLY A 13 6.26 -3.11 6.54
C GLY A 13 5.08 -2.29 6.04
N ILE A 14 4.82 -1.12 6.64
CA ILE A 14 3.79 -0.17 6.19
C ILE A 14 4.11 0.38 4.81
N GLY A 15 5.36 0.83 4.60
CA GLY A 15 5.81 1.33 3.30
C GLY A 15 5.74 0.26 2.22
N PHE A 16 6.10 -0.98 2.55
CA PHE A 16 6.03 -2.10 1.62
C PHE A 16 4.59 -2.45 1.24
N TYR A 17 3.65 -2.44 2.21
CA TYR A 17 2.23 -2.64 1.94
C TYR A 17 1.65 -1.56 1.01
N LEU A 18 2.02 -0.30 1.24
CA LEU A 18 1.60 0.81 0.39
C LEU A 18 2.14 0.66 -1.03
N ALA A 19 3.44 0.40 -1.18
CA ALA A 19 4.08 0.25 -2.48
C ALA A 19 3.52 -0.94 -3.26
N THR A 20 3.36 -2.11 -2.61
CA THR A 20 2.82 -3.31 -3.26
C THR A 20 1.35 -3.14 -3.65
N SER A 21 0.55 -2.43 -2.85
CA SER A 21 -0.85 -2.12 -3.21
C SER A 21 -0.91 -1.24 -4.45
N ILE A 22 -0.14 -0.15 -4.50
CA ILE A 22 -0.13 0.77 -5.65
C ILE A 22 0.38 0.06 -6.90
N VAL A 23 1.56 -0.56 -6.82
CA VAL A 23 2.19 -1.21 -7.98
C VAL A 23 1.35 -2.40 -8.45
N GLY A 24 0.86 -3.24 -7.52
CA GLY A 24 0.05 -4.40 -7.85
C GLY A 24 -1.22 -4.05 -8.61
N LEU A 25 -1.99 -3.08 -8.10
CA LEU A 25 -3.22 -2.63 -8.76
C LEU A 25 -2.92 -1.92 -10.08
N THR A 26 -1.88 -1.09 -10.14
CA THR A 26 -1.48 -0.40 -11.38
C THR A 26 -1.07 -1.38 -12.49
N VAL A 27 -0.31 -2.43 -12.16
CA VAL A 27 0.08 -3.47 -13.12
C VAL A 27 -1.14 -4.23 -13.63
N ILE A 28 -2.11 -4.53 -12.76
CA ILE A 28 -3.38 -5.15 -13.14
C ILE A 28 -4.15 -4.23 -14.08
N GLY A 29 -4.26 -2.93 -13.76
CA GLY A 29 -4.92 -1.93 -14.60
C GLY A 29 -4.27 -1.81 -15.98
N ASN A 30 -2.94 -1.84 -16.04
CA ASN A 30 -2.20 -1.77 -17.30
C ASN A 30 -2.39 -3.01 -18.18
N LEU A 31 -2.41 -4.20 -17.56
CA LEU A 31 -2.71 -5.44 -18.27
C LEU A 31 -4.13 -5.43 -18.84
N LEU A 32 -5.07 -4.83 -18.11
CA LEU A 32 -6.46 -4.70 -18.51
C LEU A 32 -6.62 -3.69 -19.66
N ASP A 33 -6.02 -2.50 -19.57
CA ASP A 33 -6.00 -1.50 -20.65
C ASP A 33 -5.46 -2.12 -21.96
N ARG A 34 -4.34 -2.87 -21.87
CA ARG A 34 -3.76 -3.58 -23.03
C ARG A 34 -4.67 -4.66 -23.61
N ARG A 35 -5.53 -5.26 -22.81
CA ARG A 35 -6.45 -6.32 -23.25
C ARG A 35 -7.72 -5.75 -23.90
N PHE A 36 -8.17 -4.59 -23.42
CA PHE A 36 -9.39 -3.92 -23.89
C PHE A 36 -9.12 -2.82 -24.92
N ASP A 37 -7.86 -2.64 -25.35
CA ASP A 37 -7.41 -1.59 -26.26
C ASP A 37 -7.90 -0.19 -25.83
N THR A 38 -7.99 0.01 -24.52
CA THR A 38 -8.44 1.27 -23.94
C THR A 38 -7.21 2.13 -23.68
N ASP A 39 -7.34 3.45 -23.90
CA ASP A 39 -6.43 4.45 -23.36
C ASP A 39 -6.14 4.19 -21.86
N PRO A 40 -5.09 4.76 -21.23
CA PRO A 40 -4.62 4.41 -19.87
C PRO A 40 -5.58 4.76 -18.70
N VAL A 41 -6.89 4.60 -18.91
CA VAL A 41 -8.00 4.90 -18.04
C VAL A 41 -8.16 3.83 -16.95
N LEU A 42 -8.08 2.53 -17.27
CA LEU A 42 -8.15 1.49 -16.23
C LEU A 42 -6.89 1.55 -15.37
N THR A 43 -5.72 1.77 -15.95
CA THR A 43 -4.47 1.98 -15.19
C THR A 43 -4.63 3.11 -14.19
N LEU A 44 -5.17 4.28 -14.61
CA LEU A 44 -5.42 5.40 -13.71
C LEU A 44 -6.46 5.07 -12.63
N ALA A 45 -7.57 4.40 -12.99
CA ALA A 45 -8.60 4.00 -12.04
C ALA A 45 -8.07 3.02 -10.99
N PHE A 46 -7.30 2.02 -11.42
CA PHE A 46 -6.66 1.04 -10.54
C PHE A 46 -5.53 1.66 -9.71
N LEU A 47 -4.78 2.62 -10.26
CA LEU A 47 -3.77 3.36 -9.51
C LEU A 47 -4.40 4.20 -8.39
N VAL A 48 -5.50 4.90 -8.68
CA VAL A 48 -6.26 5.65 -7.65
C VAL A 48 -6.83 4.69 -6.61
N LEU A 49 -7.39 3.55 -7.03
CA LEU A 49 -7.87 2.52 -6.10
C LEU A 49 -6.73 1.97 -5.23
N GLY A 50 -5.58 1.64 -5.81
CA GLY A 50 -4.41 1.14 -5.09
C GLY A 50 -3.82 2.16 -4.14
N LEU A 51 -3.86 3.44 -4.51
CA LEU A 51 -3.48 4.53 -3.63
C LEU A 51 -4.45 4.65 -2.45
N LEU A 52 -5.77 4.63 -2.68
CA LEU A 52 -6.77 4.72 -1.60
C LEU A 52 -6.70 3.53 -0.64
N VAL A 53 -6.61 2.31 -1.17
CA VAL A 53 -6.49 1.08 -0.38
C VAL A 53 -5.17 1.03 0.38
N GLY A 54 -4.07 1.35 -0.30
CA GLY A 54 -2.75 1.41 0.30
C GLY A 54 -2.67 2.46 1.40
N PHE A 55 -3.21 3.65 1.16
CA PHE A 55 -3.21 4.77 2.12
C PHE A 55 -4.05 4.47 3.36
N THR A 56 -5.27 3.95 3.18
CA THR A 56 -6.13 3.57 4.31
C THR A 56 -5.53 2.43 5.14
N GLY A 57 -4.93 1.43 4.49
CA GLY A 57 -4.22 0.34 5.17
C GLY A 57 -2.99 0.84 5.93
N ALA A 58 -2.17 1.67 5.29
CA ALA A 58 -0.97 2.25 5.89
C ALA A 58 -1.32 3.15 7.09
N TYR A 59 -2.36 3.98 6.98
CA TYR A 59 -2.85 4.82 8.08
C TYR A 59 -3.35 3.97 9.26
N ARG A 60 -4.05 2.87 8.99
CA ARG A 60 -4.51 1.93 10.02
C ARG A 60 -3.34 1.25 10.73
N GLN A 61 -2.32 0.83 10.00
CA GLN A 61 -1.12 0.22 10.59
C GLN A 61 -0.30 1.24 11.38
N LEU A 62 -0.13 2.45 10.85
CA LEU A 62 0.59 3.52 11.52
C LEU A 62 -0.10 3.93 12.83
N SER A 63 -1.42 4.11 12.81
CA SER A 63 -2.18 4.42 14.03
C SER A 63 -2.11 3.29 15.07
N TRP A 64 -2.06 2.03 14.65
CA TRP A 64 -1.83 0.90 15.54
C TRP A 64 -0.43 0.94 16.18
N VAL A 65 0.61 1.22 15.39
CA VAL A 65 1.99 1.37 15.88
C VAL A 65 2.11 2.55 16.85
N LEU A 66 1.54 3.70 16.51
CA LEU A 66 1.55 4.89 17.37
C LEU A 66 0.87 4.62 18.71
N ARG A 67 -0.29 3.94 18.71
CA ARG A 67 -0.99 3.55 19.95
C ARG A 67 -0.19 2.58 20.83
N GLN A 68 0.70 1.78 20.25
CA GLN A 68 1.57 0.90 21.01
C GLN A 68 2.81 1.61 21.55
N ALA A 69 3.32 2.59 20.80
CA ALA A 69 4.41 3.44 21.26
C ALA A 69 3.97 4.31 22.44
N ASP A 70 2.75 4.83 22.41
CA ASP A 70 2.16 5.68 23.47
C ASP A 70 1.83 4.92 24.77
N LYS A 71 1.59 3.60 24.68
CA LYS A 71 1.31 2.73 25.85
C LYS A 71 2.56 2.23 26.58
N ARG A 72 3.77 2.60 26.16
CA ARG A 72 5.04 2.23 26.80
C ARG A 72 5.62 3.39 27.57
#